data_AF-A0A846ZMV4-F1
#
_entry.id   AF-A0A846ZMV4-F1
#
_cell.length_a   1.000
_cell.length_b   1.000
_cell.length_c   1.000
_cell.angle_alpha   90.00
_cell.angle_beta   90.00
_cell.angle_gamma   90.00
#
_symmetry.space_group_name_H-M   'P 1'
#
loop_
_entity.id
_entity.type
_entity.pdbx_description
1 polymer ?
#
loop_
_entity_poly.entity_id
_entity_poly.type
_entity_poly.pdbx_seq_one_letter_code
_entity_poly.pdbx_strand_id
1 'polypeptide(L)'
;MKKHTQVEVDITDLSHDGRGVAHVDGKAMFVRGALPGERATVRVTRSKRHFDEADVETLHTRSPERVEPRCAHFGQCAGCSLQHLDPAAQIVAKQRVLAENFERIGKVEPERWLDPLHDEPWQYRRKGRLSVKHVLKKERVLVGFRESNPRFVADIRRCEVLHPALGPKIEAIGDMLSTLQAAAQIPQIEFAAGDEAVALVIRHLEPLSDSDQEKLIAFAREHGFAIYLQPGGLSSVHPLWPEAPHLSFTLPDHNVKLDFEPLDFVQINGGMNRRMIALALELLDPQSTDRVLDLFCGLGNFTLPVARRVAQVDGVEGDTELVRRAGANAQANGIDNAQFHMANLFEDHRKAAWARQDWDKLLLDPPRAGADKVLEFLPGKATHRVVYVSCHPGSLARDAEILVRKHGFRLSAAGVMDMFPHTAHVESIALFERD
;
A
#
# COMPACT_ATOMS: atom_id res chain seq x y z
N MET A 1 8.65 -33.99 -0.96
CA MET A 1 10.07 -34.40 -0.78
C MET A 1 10.47 -34.30 0.70
N LYS A 2 11.59 -34.89 1.14
CA LYS A 2 12.07 -34.68 2.52
C LYS A 2 12.54 -33.23 2.68
N LYS A 3 12.37 -32.67 3.88
CA LYS A 3 12.92 -31.35 4.21
C LYS A 3 14.45 -31.40 4.12
N HIS A 4 15.07 -30.31 3.66
CA HIS A 4 16.53 -30.18 3.44
C HIS A 4 17.09 -30.99 2.27
N THR A 5 16.25 -31.62 1.46
CA THR A 5 16.70 -32.21 0.18
C THR A 5 17.07 -31.09 -0.80
N GLN A 6 18.21 -31.25 -1.47
CA GLN A 6 18.64 -30.42 -2.59
C GLN A 6 18.18 -31.06 -3.90
N VAL A 7 17.60 -30.26 -4.79
CA VAL A 7 17.19 -30.70 -6.12
C VAL A 7 17.46 -29.60 -7.13
N GLU A 8 17.85 -29.99 -8.34
CA GLU A 8 17.97 -29.08 -9.47
C GLU A 8 16.61 -28.92 -10.15
N VAL A 9 16.22 -27.68 -10.41
CA VAL A 9 14.95 -27.35 -11.03
C VAL A 9 15.12 -26.27 -12.09
N ASP A 10 14.29 -26.38 -13.13
CA ASP A 10 14.04 -25.30 -14.08
C ASP A 10 12.85 -24.47 -13.61
N ILE A 11 13.03 -23.16 -13.54
CA ILE A 11 12.00 -22.21 -13.13
C ILE A 11 11.22 -21.77 -14.36
N THR A 12 9.94 -22.11 -14.36
CA THR A 12 9.05 -21.94 -15.52
C THR A 12 8.16 -20.71 -15.42
N ASP A 13 7.86 -20.28 -14.19
CA ASP A 13 6.92 -19.19 -13.97
C ASP A 13 7.20 -18.45 -12.65
N LEU A 14 6.42 -17.40 -12.36
CA LEU A 14 6.48 -16.58 -11.15
C LEU A 14 5.07 -16.51 -10.55
N SER A 15 4.93 -16.92 -9.29
CA SER A 15 3.67 -16.82 -8.56
C SER A 15 3.32 -15.38 -8.19
N HIS A 16 2.04 -15.16 -7.86
CA HIS A 16 1.52 -13.84 -7.45
C HIS A 16 2.23 -13.23 -6.23
N ASP A 17 2.97 -14.02 -5.43
CA ASP A 17 3.73 -13.57 -4.27
C ASP A 17 5.24 -13.42 -4.55
N GLY A 18 5.65 -13.56 -5.82
CA GLY A 18 7.02 -13.32 -6.28
C GLY A 18 7.98 -14.49 -6.06
N ARG A 19 7.47 -15.72 -5.95
CA ARG A 19 8.30 -16.94 -5.90
C ARG A 19 8.33 -17.60 -7.26
N GLY A 20 9.50 -18.10 -7.66
CA GLY A 20 9.61 -18.91 -8.88
C GLY A 20 8.79 -20.18 -8.75
N VAL A 21 8.27 -20.67 -9.88
CA VAL A 21 7.46 -21.90 -9.95
C VAL A 21 8.21 -22.92 -10.78
N ALA A 22 8.45 -24.08 -10.18
CA ALA A 22 8.96 -25.28 -10.83
C ALA A 22 8.00 -26.45 -10.64
N HIS A 23 8.17 -27.50 -11.42
CA HIS A 23 7.44 -28.76 -11.26
C HIS A 23 8.43 -29.91 -11.11
N VAL A 24 8.31 -30.67 -10.03
CA VAL A 24 9.12 -31.88 -9.76
C VAL A 24 8.15 -33.05 -9.63
N ASP A 25 8.30 -34.05 -10.49
CA ASP A 25 7.41 -35.22 -10.55
C ASP A 25 5.91 -34.86 -10.63
N GLY A 26 5.58 -33.83 -11.41
CA GLY A 26 4.20 -33.33 -11.58
C GLY A 26 3.66 -32.50 -10.41
N LYS A 27 4.46 -32.26 -9.37
CA LYS A 27 4.08 -31.47 -8.20
C LYS A 27 4.68 -30.06 -8.26
N ALA A 28 3.86 -29.04 -8.02
CA ALA A 28 4.32 -27.66 -7.99
C ALA A 28 5.29 -27.39 -6.82
N MET A 29 6.33 -26.62 -7.08
CA MET A 29 7.31 -26.15 -6.13
C MET A 29 7.47 -24.63 -6.23
N PHE A 30 7.26 -23.94 -5.10
CA PHE A 30 7.44 -22.49 -5.01
C PHE A 30 8.83 -22.17 -4.44
N VAL A 31 9.67 -21.54 -5.25
CA VAL A 31 11.08 -21.31 -4.97
C VAL A 31 11.33 -19.82 -4.69
N ARG A 32 11.70 -19.50 -3.45
CA ARG A 32 12.06 -18.13 -3.06
C ARG A 32 13.42 -17.76 -3.67
N GLY A 33 13.46 -16.58 -4.28
CA GLY A 33 14.68 -16.00 -4.85
C GLY A 33 15.00 -16.48 -6.26
N ALA A 34 14.08 -17.20 -6.93
CA ALA A 34 14.23 -17.69 -8.29
C ALA A 34 13.29 -16.97 -9.26
N LEU A 35 13.71 -16.79 -10.51
CA LEU A 35 12.98 -16.11 -11.57
C LEU A 35 12.71 -17.04 -12.77
N PRO A 36 11.68 -16.78 -13.58
CA PRO A 36 11.44 -17.53 -14.82
C PRO A 36 12.68 -17.56 -15.72
N GLY A 37 12.91 -18.71 -16.37
CA GLY A 37 14.06 -18.93 -17.27
C GLY A 37 15.35 -19.33 -16.56
N GLU A 38 15.34 -19.48 -15.23
CA GLU A 38 16.50 -19.89 -14.46
C GLU A 38 16.58 -21.39 -14.25
N ARG A 39 17.81 -21.88 -14.11
CA ARG A 39 18.11 -23.21 -13.61
C ARG A 39 18.86 -23.08 -12.29
N ALA A 40 18.40 -23.76 -11.25
CA ALA A 40 18.94 -23.60 -9.91
C ALA A 40 18.95 -24.91 -9.11
N THR A 41 19.96 -25.07 -8.26
CA THR A 41 19.89 -26.00 -7.13
C THR A 41 19.12 -25.31 -6.00
N VAL A 42 18.05 -25.96 -5.54
CA VAL A 42 17.16 -25.44 -4.51
C VAL A 42 17.10 -26.39 -3.33
N ARG A 43 16.92 -25.84 -2.12
CA ARG A 43 16.72 -26.61 -0.89
C ARG A 43 15.28 -26.55 -0.44
N VAL A 44 14.65 -27.72 -0.31
CA VAL A 44 13.27 -27.84 0.18
C VAL A 44 13.19 -27.38 1.64
N THR A 45 12.42 -26.32 1.88
CA THR A 45 12.18 -25.74 3.21
C THR A 45 10.93 -26.32 3.85
N ARG A 46 9.91 -26.65 3.05
CA ARG A 46 8.65 -27.24 3.49
C ARG A 46 8.07 -28.15 2.42
N SER A 47 7.44 -29.24 2.83
CA SER A 47 6.70 -30.12 1.92
C SER A 47 5.26 -30.27 2.40
N LYS A 48 4.29 -30.09 1.48
CA LYS A 48 2.85 -30.28 1.72
C LYS A 48 2.28 -31.29 0.73
N ARG A 49 1.00 -31.65 0.86
CA ARG A 49 0.35 -32.62 -0.04
C ARG A 49 0.39 -32.18 -1.51
N HIS A 50 0.04 -30.92 -1.80
CA HIS A 50 -0.15 -30.42 -3.17
C HIS A 50 1.02 -29.62 -3.72
N PHE A 51 1.91 -29.12 -2.86
CA PHE A 51 3.05 -28.31 -3.28
C PHE A 51 4.20 -28.41 -2.29
N ASP A 52 5.39 -28.05 -2.76
CA ASP A 52 6.60 -27.88 -1.95
C ASP A 52 7.04 -26.40 -1.94
N GLU A 53 7.77 -26.00 -0.91
CA GLU A 53 8.40 -24.69 -0.77
C GLU A 53 9.91 -24.90 -0.69
N ALA A 54 10.69 -24.07 -1.38
CA ALA A 54 12.14 -24.16 -1.44
C ALA A 54 12.81 -22.78 -1.47
N ASP A 55 14.11 -22.75 -1.17
CA ASP A 55 14.97 -21.58 -1.35
C ASP A 55 16.04 -21.90 -2.39
N VAL A 56 16.40 -20.92 -3.22
CA VAL A 56 17.59 -21.02 -4.09
C VAL A 56 18.85 -21.16 -3.22
N GLU A 57 19.69 -22.13 -3.55
CA GLU A 57 21.04 -22.26 -2.98
C GLU A 57 22.12 -21.90 -3.99
N THR A 58 21.95 -22.28 -5.26
CA THR A 58 22.91 -21.98 -6.33
C THR A 58 22.17 -21.76 -7.64
N LEU A 59 22.52 -20.70 -8.36
CA LEU A 59 22.02 -20.42 -9.71
C LEU A 59 23.02 -20.97 -10.72
N HIS A 60 22.57 -21.87 -11.59
CA HIS A 60 23.35 -22.41 -12.71
C HIS A 60 23.13 -21.60 -13.99
N THR A 61 21.93 -21.04 -14.14
CA THR A 61 21.58 -20.13 -15.24
C THR A 61 20.75 -18.99 -14.66
N ARG A 62 21.15 -17.74 -14.95
CA ARG A 62 20.48 -16.53 -14.46
C ARG A 62 19.56 -15.98 -15.55
N SER A 63 18.40 -15.46 -15.15
CA SER A 63 17.50 -14.72 -16.04
C SER A 63 18.19 -13.43 -16.50
N PRO A 64 17.98 -12.97 -17.75
CA PRO A 64 18.45 -11.66 -18.19
C PRO A 64 17.81 -10.50 -17.41
N GLU A 65 16.65 -10.71 -16.79
CA GLU A 65 15.96 -9.72 -15.95
C GLU A 65 16.45 -9.73 -14.50
N ARG A 66 17.38 -10.63 -14.13
CA ARG A 66 17.91 -10.66 -12.77
C ARG A 66 18.86 -9.48 -12.55
N VAL A 67 18.61 -8.76 -11.46
CA VAL A 67 19.51 -7.73 -10.94
C VAL A 67 20.04 -8.10 -9.56
N GLU A 68 21.13 -7.46 -9.15
CA GLU A 68 21.63 -7.59 -7.78
C GLU A 68 20.78 -6.73 -6.83
N PRO A 69 20.21 -7.30 -5.75
CA PRO A 69 19.48 -6.52 -4.76
C PRO A 69 20.31 -5.39 -4.17
N ARG A 70 19.78 -4.16 -4.18
CA ARG A 70 20.46 -3.00 -3.58
C ARG A 70 20.53 -3.09 -2.06
N CYS A 71 19.52 -3.68 -1.42
CA CYS A 71 19.46 -3.80 0.04
C CYS A 71 20.27 -5.02 0.50
N ALA A 72 21.30 -4.79 1.30
CA ALA A 72 22.10 -5.86 1.92
C ALA A 72 21.28 -6.80 2.83
N HIS A 73 20.08 -6.39 3.24
CA HIS A 73 19.18 -7.18 4.07
C HIS A 73 18.15 -7.99 3.25
N PHE A 74 18.15 -7.88 1.92
CA PHE A 74 17.25 -8.66 1.06
C PHE A 74 17.47 -10.17 1.25
N GLY A 75 16.38 -10.94 1.25
CA GLY A 75 16.40 -12.37 1.54
C GLY A 75 16.26 -12.71 3.03
N GLN A 76 16.73 -11.85 3.95
CA GLN A 76 16.46 -11.96 5.39
C GLN A 76 15.23 -11.16 5.80
N CYS A 77 15.21 -9.86 5.47
CA CYS A 77 14.09 -8.97 5.71
C CYS A 77 12.93 -9.30 4.76
N ALA A 78 11.73 -9.51 5.29
CA ALA A 78 10.54 -9.82 4.49
C ALA A 78 9.82 -8.56 3.94
N GLY A 79 10.42 -7.38 4.10
CA GLY A 79 9.85 -6.12 3.59
C GLY A 79 9.82 -6.01 2.07
N CYS A 80 10.70 -6.74 1.37
CA CYS A 80 10.78 -6.78 -0.09
C CYS A 80 10.91 -8.23 -0.56
N SER A 81 10.25 -8.58 -1.66
CA SER A 81 10.28 -9.92 -2.27
C SER A 81 10.91 -9.95 -3.65
N LEU A 82 11.01 -8.82 -4.34
CA LEU A 82 11.37 -8.76 -5.77
C LEU A 82 12.63 -7.93 -6.08
N GLN A 83 13.50 -7.58 -5.11
CA GLN A 83 14.70 -6.78 -5.43
C GLN A 83 15.71 -7.48 -6.36
N HIS A 84 15.56 -8.79 -6.57
CA HIS A 84 16.38 -9.57 -7.47
C HIS A 84 15.85 -9.58 -8.92
N LEU A 85 14.68 -8.98 -9.17
CA LEU A 85 14.08 -8.80 -10.50
C LEU A 85 14.20 -7.33 -10.90
N ASP A 86 14.59 -7.04 -12.14
CA ASP A 86 14.66 -5.69 -12.67
C ASP A 86 13.32 -4.94 -12.47
N PRO A 87 13.28 -3.70 -11.96
CA PRO A 87 12.04 -2.97 -11.70
C PRO A 87 11.08 -2.89 -12.90
N ALA A 88 11.59 -2.77 -14.13
CA ALA A 88 10.74 -2.76 -15.32
C ALA A 88 10.07 -4.14 -15.54
N ALA A 89 10.80 -5.22 -15.28
CA ALA A 89 10.23 -6.57 -15.32
C ALA A 89 9.26 -6.84 -14.15
N GLN A 90 9.44 -6.19 -13.00
CA GLN A 90 8.52 -6.32 -11.87
C GLN A 90 7.11 -5.86 -12.23
N ILE A 91 6.97 -4.67 -12.82
CA ILE A 91 5.63 -4.15 -13.14
C ILE A 91 4.95 -4.95 -14.27
N VAL A 92 5.73 -5.50 -15.22
CA VAL A 92 5.21 -6.43 -16.24
C VAL A 92 4.66 -7.70 -15.58
N ALA A 93 5.39 -8.29 -14.63
CA ALA A 93 4.91 -9.45 -13.89
C ALA A 93 3.63 -9.14 -13.09
N LYS A 94 3.51 -7.95 -12.50
CA LYS A 94 2.31 -7.48 -11.81
C LYS A 94 1.12 -7.33 -12.76
N GLN A 95 1.33 -6.80 -13.97
CA GLN A 95 0.28 -6.68 -14.98
C GLN A 95 -0.27 -8.05 -15.40
N ARG A 96 0.60 -9.05 -15.54
CA ARG A 96 0.18 -10.42 -15.82
C ARG A 96 -0.71 -10.99 -14.71
N VAL A 97 -0.39 -10.71 -13.43
CA VAL A 97 -1.25 -11.11 -12.30
C VAL A 97 -2.65 -10.49 -12.42
N LEU A 98 -2.75 -9.21 -12.77
CA LEU A 98 -4.05 -8.56 -13.00
C LEU A 98 -4.82 -9.23 -14.15
N ALA A 99 -4.16 -9.47 -15.29
CA ALA A 99 -4.76 -10.14 -16.45
C ALA A 99 -5.31 -11.53 -16.11
N GLU A 100 -4.54 -12.35 -15.39
CA GLU A 100 -4.98 -13.68 -14.94
C GLU A 100 -6.19 -13.62 -14.00
N ASN A 101 -6.28 -12.59 -13.14
CA ASN A 101 -7.43 -12.42 -12.25
C ASN A 101 -8.68 -12.01 -13.04
N PHE A 102 -8.55 -11.10 -14.01
CA PHE A 102 -9.67 -10.75 -14.89
C PHE A 102 -10.17 -11.95 -15.69
N GLU A 103 -9.27 -12.77 -16.25
CA GLU A 103 -9.64 -13.97 -16.98
C GLU A 103 -10.35 -15.00 -16.08
N ARG A 104 -9.72 -15.37 -14.96
CA ARG A 104 -10.15 -16.53 -14.15
C ARG A 104 -11.29 -16.21 -13.19
N ILE A 105 -11.28 -15.01 -12.59
CA ILE A 105 -12.26 -14.61 -11.57
C ILE A 105 -13.33 -13.76 -12.22
N GLY A 106 -12.94 -12.63 -12.83
CA GLY A 106 -13.88 -11.67 -13.37
C GLY A 106 -14.60 -12.15 -14.63
N LYS A 107 -13.95 -13.03 -15.40
CA LYS A 107 -14.40 -13.47 -16.73
C LYS A 107 -14.73 -12.26 -17.62
N VAL A 108 -13.83 -11.27 -17.58
CA VAL A 108 -13.88 -10.01 -18.32
C VAL A 108 -12.50 -9.76 -18.93
N GLU A 109 -12.45 -8.95 -19.97
CA GLU A 109 -11.22 -8.53 -20.62
C GLU A 109 -11.30 -7.02 -20.89
N PRO A 110 -10.26 -6.23 -20.58
CA PRO A 110 -10.25 -4.82 -20.91
C PRO A 110 -10.08 -4.61 -22.41
N GLU A 111 -10.81 -3.66 -22.97
CA GLU A 111 -10.65 -3.29 -24.39
C GLU A 111 -9.26 -2.69 -24.68
N ARG A 112 -8.68 -2.04 -23.67
CA ARG A 112 -7.33 -1.49 -23.73
C ARG A 112 -6.56 -1.74 -22.44
N TRP A 113 -5.37 -2.31 -22.57
CA TRP A 113 -4.38 -2.27 -21.50
C TRP A 113 -3.70 -0.90 -21.47
N LEU A 114 -3.70 -0.27 -20.30
CA LEU A 114 -2.97 0.98 -20.06
C LEU A 114 -1.47 0.69 -19.92
N ASP A 115 -0.65 1.67 -20.28
CA ASP A 115 0.78 1.59 -20.00
C ASP A 115 1.03 1.52 -18.48
N PRO A 116 1.92 0.63 -18.01
CA PRO A 116 2.17 0.48 -16.60
C PRO A 116 2.76 1.74 -15.96
N LEU A 117 2.09 2.25 -14.92
CA LEU A 117 2.50 3.47 -14.23
C LEU A 117 3.60 3.17 -13.21
N HIS A 118 4.77 3.79 -13.37
CA HIS A 118 5.93 3.61 -12.50
C HIS A 118 6.54 4.97 -12.09
N ASP A 119 7.32 4.96 -11.02
CA ASP A 119 8.06 6.10 -10.49
C ASP A 119 9.39 5.62 -9.88
N GLU A 120 10.13 6.48 -9.18
CA GLU A 120 11.36 6.09 -8.49
C GLU A 120 11.15 4.87 -7.56
N PRO A 121 11.84 3.74 -7.80
CA PRO A 121 11.60 2.49 -7.06
C PRO A 121 12.22 2.48 -5.65
N TRP A 122 13.06 3.45 -5.32
CA TRP A 122 13.70 3.57 -4.00
C TRP A 122 13.18 4.77 -3.20
N GLN A 123 13.42 4.75 -1.89
CA GLN A 123 13.14 5.89 -0.99
C GLN A 123 11.68 6.43 -1.02
N TYR A 124 10.75 5.66 -1.56
CA TYR A 124 9.37 6.09 -1.82
C TYR A 124 8.45 5.98 -0.60
N ARG A 125 8.75 5.07 0.33
CA ARG A 125 7.82 4.67 1.41
C ARG A 125 7.80 5.74 2.48
N ARG A 126 6.77 6.58 2.44
CA ARG A 126 6.55 7.69 3.37
C ARG A 126 5.73 7.31 4.60
N LYS A 127 5.03 6.17 4.58
CA LYS A 127 4.26 5.68 5.74
C LYS A 127 4.47 4.18 5.96
N GLY A 128 4.44 3.75 7.21
CA GLY A 128 4.51 2.34 7.56
C GLY A 128 4.65 2.07 9.05
N ARG A 129 4.88 0.80 9.39
CA ARG A 129 5.08 0.33 10.76
C ARG A 129 6.35 -0.50 10.84
N LEU A 130 7.24 -0.13 11.76
CA LEU A 130 8.44 -0.86 12.12
C LEU A 130 8.16 -1.66 13.39
N SER A 131 8.53 -2.93 13.39
CA SER A 131 8.57 -3.76 14.58
C SER A 131 9.80 -3.39 15.42
N VAL A 132 9.61 -3.37 16.74
CA VAL A 132 10.68 -3.12 17.70
C VAL A 132 10.84 -4.35 18.60
N LYS A 133 12.09 -4.77 18.82
CA LYS A 133 12.38 -5.90 19.70
C LYS A 133 13.66 -5.69 20.48
N HIS A 134 13.56 -5.57 21.80
CA HIS A 134 14.72 -5.65 22.68
C HIS A 134 15.25 -7.10 22.73
N VAL A 135 16.53 -7.29 22.36
CA VAL A 135 17.21 -8.58 22.32
C VAL A 135 18.33 -8.61 23.34
N LEU A 136 18.03 -9.13 24.54
CA LEU A 136 18.96 -9.17 25.69
C LEU A 136 20.33 -9.78 25.34
N LYS A 137 20.34 -10.90 24.61
CA LYS A 137 21.60 -11.57 24.21
C LYS A 137 22.52 -10.74 23.31
N LYS A 138 21.96 -9.74 22.62
CA LYS A 138 22.70 -8.84 21.74
C LYS A 138 22.88 -7.45 22.38
N GLU A 139 22.36 -7.26 23.60
CA GLU A 139 22.34 -5.97 24.33
C GLU A 139 21.86 -4.79 23.46
N ARG A 140 20.87 -5.04 22.59
CA ARG A 140 20.36 -4.05 21.64
C ARG A 140 18.88 -4.16 21.37
N VAL A 141 18.29 -3.06 20.93
CA VAL A 141 16.95 -3.00 20.34
C VAL A 141 17.05 -3.14 18.82
N LEU A 142 16.32 -4.10 18.26
CA LEU A 142 16.12 -4.24 16.81
C LEU A 142 14.93 -3.38 16.39
N VAL A 143 15.10 -2.62 15.31
CA VAL A 143 14.04 -1.84 14.69
C VAL A 143 14.02 -2.19 13.21
N GLY A 144 12.84 -2.54 12.68
CA GLY A 144 12.75 -2.88 11.26
C GLY A 144 11.50 -3.66 10.89
N PHE A 145 11.55 -4.35 9.77
CA PHE A 145 10.49 -5.29 9.36
C PHE A 145 10.77 -6.68 9.92
N ARG A 146 9.78 -7.57 9.80
CA ARG A 146 9.93 -8.96 10.22
C ARG A 146 10.75 -9.75 9.21
N GLU A 147 11.33 -10.84 9.67
CA GLU A 147 11.87 -11.88 8.79
C GLU A 147 10.73 -12.71 8.16
N SER A 148 11.07 -13.64 7.26
CA SER A 148 10.10 -14.61 6.72
C SER A 148 9.43 -15.44 7.83
N ASN A 149 10.11 -15.63 8.96
CA ASN A 149 9.48 -16.08 10.18
C ASN A 149 8.97 -14.87 10.97
N PRO A 150 7.64 -14.67 11.10
CA PRO A 150 7.06 -13.46 11.68
C PRO A 150 7.33 -13.29 13.18
N ARG A 151 7.95 -14.28 13.84
CA ARG A 151 8.40 -14.17 15.24
C ARG A 151 9.67 -13.35 15.40
N PHE A 152 10.44 -13.16 14.33
CA PHE A 152 11.72 -12.47 14.37
C PHE A 152 11.64 -11.12 13.65
N VAL A 153 12.30 -10.12 14.25
CA VAL A 153 12.55 -8.82 13.62
C VAL A 153 13.89 -8.93 12.90
N ALA A 154 13.91 -8.54 11.63
CA ALA A 154 15.13 -8.56 10.84
C ALA A 154 16.14 -7.56 11.40
N ASP A 155 17.38 -7.99 11.49
CA ASP A 155 18.50 -7.18 11.96
C ASP A 155 18.97 -6.25 10.82
N ILE A 156 18.20 -5.18 10.59
CA ILE A 156 18.49 -4.19 9.55
C ILE A 156 19.14 -2.95 10.17
N ARG A 157 20.07 -2.34 9.43
CA ARG A 157 20.74 -1.09 9.84
C ARG A 157 20.24 0.13 9.06
N ARG A 158 19.77 -0.12 7.84
CA ARG A 158 19.15 0.87 6.94
C ARG A 158 18.07 0.21 6.09
N CYS A 159 17.22 1.02 5.47
CA CYS A 159 16.21 0.52 4.54
C CYS A 159 16.10 1.40 3.29
N GLU A 160 16.45 0.83 2.13
CA GLU A 160 16.54 1.56 0.85
C GLU A 160 15.20 2.06 0.31
N VAL A 161 14.08 1.45 0.74
CA VAL A 161 12.74 1.84 0.26
C VAL A 161 12.08 2.90 1.15
N LEU A 162 12.57 3.12 2.37
CA LEU A 162 12.00 4.10 3.28
C LEU A 162 12.40 5.53 2.90
N HIS A 163 11.52 6.47 3.23
CA HIS A 163 11.74 7.91 3.09
C HIS A 163 13.18 8.32 3.49
N PRO A 164 13.86 9.21 2.75
CA PRO A 164 15.28 9.50 2.95
C PRO A 164 15.61 10.07 4.34
N ALA A 165 14.65 10.72 5.00
CA ALA A 165 14.84 11.18 6.38
C ALA A 165 14.88 10.03 7.41
N LEU A 166 14.29 8.87 7.10
CA LEU A 166 14.12 7.73 8.02
C LEU A 166 15.00 6.52 7.65
N GLY A 167 15.07 6.15 6.36
CA GLY A 167 15.72 4.93 5.90
C GLY A 167 17.17 4.74 6.37
N PRO A 168 18.03 5.78 6.33
CA PRO A 168 19.39 5.72 6.86
C PRO A 168 19.50 5.68 8.39
N LYS A 169 18.42 5.99 9.13
CA LYS A 169 18.45 6.17 10.59
C LYS A 169 17.92 4.96 11.38
N ILE A 170 17.69 3.82 10.75
CA ILE A 170 17.12 2.65 11.43
C ILE A 170 18.01 2.17 12.57
N GLU A 171 19.32 2.10 12.35
CA GLU A 171 20.31 1.77 13.40
C GLU A 171 20.27 2.80 14.54
N ALA A 172 20.34 4.09 14.23
CA ALA A 172 20.32 5.16 15.23
C ALA A 172 19.04 5.14 16.09
N ILE A 173 17.88 4.83 15.50
CA ILE A 173 16.62 4.65 16.27
C ILE A 173 16.77 3.47 17.23
N GLY A 174 17.31 2.34 16.78
CA GLY A 174 17.56 1.18 17.64
C GLY A 174 18.50 1.50 18.79
N ASP A 175 19.60 2.20 18.51
CA ASP A 175 20.58 2.60 19.52
C ASP A 175 19.97 3.55 20.56
N MET A 176 19.17 4.54 20.11
CA MET A 176 18.45 5.44 21.01
C MET A 176 17.46 4.66 21.90
N LEU A 177 16.62 3.80 21.32
CA LEU A 177 15.66 2.99 22.07
C LEU A 177 16.35 2.08 23.09
N SER A 178 17.54 1.59 22.77
CA SER A 178 18.38 0.80 23.67
C SER A 178 18.78 1.53 24.95
N THR A 179 18.78 2.86 24.95
CA THR A 179 19.11 3.68 26.13
C THR A 179 17.90 3.92 27.06
N LEU A 180 16.70 3.55 26.62
CA LEU A 180 15.47 3.79 27.37
C LEU A 180 15.29 2.76 28.48
N GLN A 181 14.79 3.19 29.63
CA GLN A 181 14.37 2.28 30.71
C GLN A 181 13.23 1.37 30.22
N ALA A 182 12.32 1.93 29.41
CA ALA A 182 11.20 1.22 28.83
C ALA A 182 11.52 0.47 27.51
N ALA A 183 12.79 0.23 27.16
CA ALA A 183 13.19 -0.38 25.87
C ALA A 183 12.45 -1.69 25.54
N ALA A 184 12.20 -2.54 26.54
CA ALA A 184 11.49 -3.81 26.37
C ALA A 184 9.98 -3.64 26.11
N GLN A 185 9.42 -2.47 26.45
CA GLN A 185 7.99 -2.15 26.41
C GLN A 185 7.57 -1.35 25.18
N ILE A 186 8.47 -1.19 24.21
CA ILE A 186 8.22 -0.52 22.94
C ILE A 186 8.12 -1.61 21.86
N PRO A 187 6.90 -2.05 21.47
CA PRO A 187 6.75 -3.15 20.50
C PRO A 187 6.82 -2.70 19.04
N GLN A 188 6.55 -1.41 18.76
CA GLN A 188 6.48 -0.91 17.39
C GLN A 188 6.65 0.61 17.33
N ILE A 189 7.05 1.07 16.15
CA ILE A 189 7.03 2.48 15.75
C ILE A 189 6.21 2.59 14.47
N GLU A 190 5.19 3.44 14.46
CA GLU A 190 4.56 3.86 13.21
C GLU A 190 5.24 5.14 12.71
N PHE A 191 5.40 5.28 11.41
CA PHE A 191 5.95 6.49 10.84
C PHE A 191 5.07 7.01 9.71
N ALA A 192 5.01 8.33 9.58
CA ALA A 192 4.37 8.99 8.47
C ALA A 192 5.14 10.27 8.13
N ALA A 193 5.48 10.44 6.86
CA ALA A 193 6.17 11.61 6.33
C ALA A 193 5.22 12.41 5.46
N GLY A 194 5.01 13.67 5.85
CA GLY A 194 4.49 14.72 4.98
C GLY A 194 5.63 15.38 4.20
N ASP A 195 5.31 16.45 3.48
CA ASP A 195 6.28 17.19 2.66
C ASP A 195 7.34 17.87 3.54
N GLU A 196 6.96 18.36 4.73
CA GLU A 196 7.84 19.18 5.60
C GLU A 196 8.26 18.48 6.91
N ALA A 197 7.59 17.39 7.30
CA ALA A 197 7.80 16.76 8.59
C ALA A 197 7.63 15.25 8.54
N VAL A 198 8.41 14.54 9.36
CA VAL A 198 8.32 13.09 9.54
C VAL A 198 7.97 12.78 10.99
N ALA A 199 6.81 12.16 11.19
CA ALA A 199 6.34 11.72 12.49
C ALA A 199 6.75 10.27 12.78
N LEU A 200 7.15 10.02 14.02
CA LEU A 200 7.37 8.71 14.63
C LEU A 200 6.40 8.56 15.81
N VAL A 201 5.48 7.62 15.73
CA VAL A 201 4.56 7.25 16.81
C VAL A 201 5.14 6.08 17.57
N ILE A 202 5.57 6.34 18.80
CA ILE A 202 6.16 5.34 19.69
C ILE A 202 5.05 4.66 20.48
N ARG A 203 4.74 3.41 20.15
CA ARG A 203 3.86 2.58 20.99
C ARG A 203 4.62 2.16 22.23
N HIS A 204 4.08 2.42 23.41
CA HIS A 204 4.70 2.01 24.68
C HIS A 204 3.66 1.36 25.61
N LEU A 205 3.97 0.18 26.15
CA LEU A 205 3.04 -0.62 26.96
C LEU A 205 2.97 -0.16 28.43
N GLU A 206 3.97 0.59 28.88
CA GLU A 206 4.08 1.16 30.22
C GLU A 206 4.40 2.65 30.11
N PRO A 207 4.05 3.48 31.11
CA PRO A 207 4.41 4.90 31.11
C PRO A 207 5.92 5.12 30.96
N LEU A 208 6.31 6.09 30.14
CA LEU A 208 7.70 6.47 29.97
C LEU A 208 8.12 7.45 31.07
N SER A 209 9.28 7.23 31.68
CA SER A 209 9.86 8.17 32.65
C SER A 209 10.24 9.50 31.98
N ASP A 210 10.39 10.56 32.78
CA ASP A 210 10.84 11.87 32.28
C ASP A 210 12.17 11.76 31.54
N SER A 211 13.11 10.95 32.04
CA SER A 211 14.39 10.69 31.38
C SER A 211 14.23 10.01 30.01
N ASP A 212 13.31 9.06 29.88
CA ASP A 212 13.04 8.40 28.59
C ASP A 212 12.41 9.38 27.59
N GLN A 213 11.48 10.23 28.06
CA GLN A 213 10.88 11.28 27.23
C GLN A 213 11.91 12.33 26.79
N GLU A 214 12.81 12.75 27.67
CA GLU A 214 13.91 13.67 27.35
C GLU A 214 14.84 13.11 26.27
N LYS A 215 15.19 11.83 26.33
CA LYS A 215 16.00 11.16 25.29
C LYS A 215 15.29 11.11 23.95
N LEU A 216 13.98 10.82 23.94
CA LEU A 216 13.17 10.87 22.74
C LEU A 216 13.15 12.29 22.14
N ILE A 217 12.92 13.32 22.98
CA ILE A 217 12.93 14.73 22.55
C ILE A 217 14.30 15.13 21.99
N ALA A 218 15.39 14.73 22.64
CA ALA A 218 16.74 15.01 22.16
C ALA A 218 16.99 14.40 20.78
N PHE A 219 16.62 13.13 20.60
CA PHE A 219 16.70 12.44 19.31
C PHE A 219 15.83 13.11 18.22
N ALA A 220 14.62 13.53 18.60
CA ALA A 220 13.70 14.22 17.72
C ALA A 220 14.31 15.53 17.17
N ARG A 221 14.94 16.32 18.06
CA ARG A 221 15.61 17.57 17.71
C ARG A 221 16.85 17.34 16.84
N GLU A 222 17.67 16.36 17.19
CA GLU A 222 18.89 16.03 16.46
C GLU A 222 18.61 15.62 15.01
N HIS A 223 17.53 14.86 14.79
CA HIS A 223 17.23 14.25 13.50
C HIS A 223 16.05 14.88 12.74
N GLY A 224 15.39 15.88 13.31
CA GLY A 224 14.25 16.57 12.69
C GLY A 224 12.98 15.73 12.63
N PHE A 225 12.71 14.93 13.64
CA PHE A 225 11.47 14.15 13.74
C PHE A 225 10.42 14.84 14.62
N ALA A 226 9.15 14.64 14.28
CA ALA A 226 8.07 14.78 15.23
C ALA A 226 7.88 13.44 15.96
N ILE A 227 7.89 13.43 17.28
CA ILE A 227 7.61 12.25 18.09
C ILE A 227 6.23 12.37 18.71
N TYR A 228 5.47 11.31 18.55
CA TYR A 228 4.18 11.08 19.20
C TYR A 228 4.28 9.85 20.11
N LEU A 229 3.49 9.83 21.18
CA LEU A 229 3.37 8.69 22.08
C LEU A 229 2.01 8.01 21.88
N GLN A 230 2.00 6.69 21.99
CA GLN A 230 0.79 5.88 21.98
C GLN A 230 0.79 4.93 23.20
N PRO A 231 0.23 5.35 24.35
CA PRO A 231 0.12 4.50 25.54
C PRO A 231 -0.95 3.42 25.42
N GLY A 232 -1.98 3.64 24.59
CA GLY A 232 -3.16 2.77 24.47
C GLY A 232 -3.60 2.53 23.03
N GLY A 233 -4.90 2.64 22.79
CA GLY A 233 -5.51 2.50 21.47
C GLY A 233 -5.16 3.64 20.50
N LEU A 234 -5.80 3.66 19.33
CA LEU A 234 -5.56 4.68 18.30
C LEU A 234 -5.84 6.10 18.81
N SER A 235 -6.87 6.29 19.61
CA SER A 235 -7.25 7.59 20.20
C SER A 235 -6.28 8.12 21.26
N SER A 236 -5.32 7.30 21.72
CA SER A 236 -4.33 7.71 22.72
C SER A 236 -3.13 8.44 22.15
N VAL A 237 -3.03 8.52 20.81
CA VAL A 237 -1.91 9.19 20.15
C VAL A 237 -1.91 10.68 20.46
N HIS A 238 -0.79 11.17 20.98
CA HIS A 238 -0.59 12.58 21.28
C HIS A 238 0.87 12.97 21.02
N PRO A 239 1.14 14.24 20.68
CA PRO A 239 2.50 14.71 20.43
C PRO A 239 3.31 14.74 21.73
N LEU A 240 4.57 14.34 21.63
CA LEU A 240 5.62 14.61 22.62
C LEU A 240 6.49 15.78 22.19
N TRP A 241 6.85 15.84 20.90
CA TRP A 241 7.66 16.90 20.34
C TRP A 241 7.50 17.01 18.82
N PRO A 242 7.43 18.23 18.24
CA PRO A 242 7.10 19.48 18.90
C PRO A 242 5.69 19.44 19.53
N GLU A 243 5.28 20.50 20.24
CA GLU A 243 3.99 20.56 20.93
C GLU A 243 2.78 20.39 19.98
N ALA A 244 2.87 20.95 18.77
CA ALA A 244 1.86 20.84 17.73
C ALA A 244 2.50 20.51 16.38
N PRO A 245 2.92 19.26 16.14
CA PRO A 245 3.50 18.88 14.86
C PRO A 245 2.41 18.93 13.79
N HIS A 246 2.82 19.35 12.60
CA HIS A 246 1.92 19.51 11.46
C HIS A 246 2.37 18.62 10.30
N LEU A 247 1.51 17.68 9.90
CA LEU A 247 1.76 16.82 8.76
C LEU A 247 0.83 17.18 7.62
N SER A 248 1.41 17.42 6.45
CA SER A 248 0.65 17.71 5.24
C SER A 248 1.42 17.29 4.00
N PHE A 249 0.72 17.09 2.89
CA PHE A 249 1.35 16.95 1.58
C PHE A 249 0.55 17.69 0.51
N THR A 250 1.23 18.05 -0.56
CA THR A 250 0.68 18.84 -1.66
C THR A 250 0.47 18.02 -2.93
N LEU A 251 -0.61 18.37 -3.64
CA LEU A 251 -0.96 17.93 -4.98
C LEU A 251 -0.91 19.16 -5.89
N PRO A 252 0.28 19.54 -6.39
CA PRO A 252 0.49 20.84 -7.05
C PRO A 252 -0.35 21.01 -8.31
N ASP A 253 -0.50 19.95 -9.12
CA ASP A 253 -1.26 19.97 -10.39
C ASP A 253 -2.76 20.22 -10.20
N HIS A 254 -3.23 20.16 -8.95
CA HIS A 254 -4.63 20.36 -8.57
C HIS A 254 -4.82 21.52 -7.60
N ASN A 255 -3.74 22.21 -7.23
CA ASN A 255 -3.75 23.26 -6.19
C ASN A 255 -4.49 22.78 -4.93
N VAL A 256 -4.11 21.59 -4.44
CA VAL A 256 -4.66 20.97 -3.23
C VAL A 256 -3.54 20.68 -2.23
N LYS A 257 -3.78 21.00 -0.97
CA LYS A 257 -2.97 20.60 0.18
C LYS A 257 -3.81 19.73 1.11
N LEU A 258 -3.29 18.59 1.54
CA LEU A 258 -3.99 17.67 2.42
C LEU A 258 -3.24 17.58 3.76
N ASP A 259 -3.89 18.03 4.82
CA ASP A 259 -3.44 17.85 6.19
C ASP A 259 -3.92 16.48 6.70
N PHE A 260 -3.10 15.82 7.52
CA PHE A 260 -3.36 14.47 8.02
C PHE A 260 -2.69 14.22 9.38
N GLU A 261 -3.13 13.20 10.12
CA GLU A 261 -2.46 12.76 11.36
C GLU A 261 -1.51 11.60 11.12
N PRO A 262 -0.53 11.36 12.02
CA PRO A 262 0.44 10.29 11.85
C PRO A 262 -0.18 8.89 11.60
N LEU A 263 -1.38 8.64 12.12
CA LEU A 263 -2.09 7.37 11.97
C LEU A 263 -3.08 7.34 10.80
N ASP A 264 -3.48 8.48 10.24
CA ASP A 264 -4.43 8.55 9.11
C ASP A 264 -3.91 7.79 7.89
N PHE A 265 -4.80 7.14 7.15
CA PHE A 265 -4.42 6.49 5.90
C PHE A 265 -4.03 7.54 4.86
N VAL A 266 -2.82 7.41 4.34
CA VAL A 266 -2.32 8.14 3.16
C VAL A 266 -1.58 7.16 2.27
N GLN A 267 -1.58 7.43 0.96
CA GLN A 267 -0.86 6.61 0.00
C GLN A 267 0.62 6.53 0.35
N ILE A 268 1.17 5.31 0.37
CA ILE A 268 2.50 5.02 0.91
C ILE A 268 3.62 5.57 0.02
N ASN A 269 3.39 5.66 -1.28
CA ASN A 269 4.31 6.26 -2.25
C ASN A 269 3.73 7.61 -2.70
N GLY A 270 4.33 8.71 -2.26
CA GLY A 270 3.82 10.06 -2.55
C GLY A 270 3.94 10.44 -4.03
N GLY A 271 5.03 10.07 -4.69
CA GLY A 271 5.24 10.33 -6.12
C GLY A 271 4.27 9.52 -6.99
N MET A 272 4.12 8.23 -6.69
CA MET A 272 3.11 7.39 -7.35
C MET A 272 1.69 7.85 -7.09
N ASN A 273 1.36 8.34 -5.89
CA ASN A 273 0.04 8.89 -5.60
C ASN A 273 -0.32 10.05 -6.53
N ARG A 274 0.60 10.99 -6.77
CA ARG A 274 0.37 12.12 -7.68
C ARG A 274 0.09 11.63 -9.11
N ARG A 275 0.89 10.68 -9.60
CA ARG A 275 0.69 10.07 -10.93
C ARG A 275 -0.63 9.30 -11.02
N MET A 276 -1.00 8.55 -9.97
CA MET A 276 -2.26 7.81 -9.88
C MET A 276 -3.45 8.75 -9.91
N ILE A 277 -3.42 9.85 -9.16
CA ILE A 277 -4.49 10.87 -9.18
C ILE A 277 -4.61 11.47 -10.58
N ALA A 278 -3.50 11.83 -11.22
CA ALA A 278 -3.52 12.36 -12.59
C ALA A 278 -4.17 11.39 -13.58
N LEU A 279 -3.77 10.11 -13.55
CA LEU A 279 -4.36 9.06 -14.39
C LEU A 279 -5.84 8.82 -14.06
N ALA A 280 -6.21 8.78 -12.78
CA ALA A 280 -7.59 8.60 -12.37
C ALA A 280 -8.48 9.75 -12.87
N LEU A 281 -8.01 11.00 -12.79
CA LEU A 281 -8.74 12.15 -13.33
C LEU A 281 -8.79 12.15 -14.86
N GLU A 282 -7.74 11.71 -15.55
CA GLU A 282 -7.76 11.53 -17.01
C GLU A 282 -8.81 10.49 -17.41
N LEU A 283 -8.81 9.33 -16.75
CA LEU A 283 -9.77 8.26 -17.01
C LEU A 283 -11.20 8.66 -16.62
N LEU A 284 -11.38 9.42 -15.53
CA LEU A 284 -12.70 9.90 -15.10
C LEU A 284 -13.25 10.98 -16.04
N ASP A 285 -12.36 11.74 -16.70
CA ASP A 285 -12.69 12.85 -17.61
C ASP A 285 -13.72 13.83 -17.03
N PRO A 286 -13.47 14.43 -15.85
CA PRO A 286 -14.44 15.27 -15.16
C PRO A 286 -14.76 16.55 -15.97
N GLN A 287 -16.05 16.83 -16.11
CA GLN A 287 -16.62 18.01 -16.74
C GLN A 287 -17.23 18.94 -15.68
N SER A 288 -17.28 20.24 -15.97
CA SER A 288 -17.77 21.26 -15.03
C SER A 288 -19.24 21.10 -14.63
N THR A 289 -20.00 20.29 -15.35
CA THR A 289 -21.42 19.99 -15.06
C THR A 289 -21.61 18.69 -14.28
N ASP A 290 -20.57 17.88 -14.14
CA ASP A 290 -20.70 16.54 -13.56
C ASP A 290 -20.99 16.59 -12.07
N ARG A 291 -21.69 15.56 -11.61
CA ARG A 291 -21.82 15.15 -10.23
C ARG A 291 -21.05 13.86 -10.06
N VAL A 292 -20.05 13.86 -9.17
CA VAL A 292 -19.18 12.70 -8.93
C VAL A 292 -19.36 12.15 -7.52
N LEU A 293 -19.43 10.83 -7.39
CA LEU A 293 -19.40 10.14 -6.11
C LEU A 293 -18.07 9.42 -5.92
N ASP A 294 -17.33 9.78 -4.88
CA ASP A 294 -16.06 9.17 -4.46
C ASP A 294 -16.31 8.25 -3.26
N LEU A 295 -16.18 6.94 -3.46
CA LEU A 295 -16.44 5.92 -2.45
C LEU A 295 -15.13 5.43 -1.85
N PHE A 296 -15.10 5.28 -0.52
CA PHE A 296 -13.89 5.01 0.26
C PHE A 296 -12.89 6.19 0.17
N CYS A 297 -13.42 7.40 0.25
CA CYS A 297 -12.66 8.61 -0.10
C CYS A 297 -11.54 8.99 0.88
N GLY A 298 -11.50 8.37 2.06
CA GLY A 298 -10.55 8.68 3.12
C GLY A 298 -10.57 10.16 3.49
N LEU A 299 -9.41 10.79 3.46
CA LEU A 299 -9.24 12.23 3.75
C LEU A 299 -9.42 13.16 2.55
N GLY A 300 -9.95 12.65 1.42
CA GLY A 300 -10.21 13.43 0.20
C GLY A 300 -9.09 13.39 -0.85
N ASN A 301 -8.33 12.29 -0.93
CA ASN A 301 -7.17 12.17 -1.83
C ASN A 301 -7.55 12.34 -3.32
N PHE A 302 -8.70 11.79 -3.74
CA PHE A 302 -9.26 12.00 -5.08
C PHE A 302 -10.37 13.05 -5.08
N THR A 303 -11.19 13.08 -4.03
CA THR A 303 -12.35 13.97 -3.91
C THR A 303 -11.97 15.44 -4.15
N LEU A 304 -10.90 15.93 -3.51
CA LEU A 304 -10.54 17.35 -3.60
C LEU A 304 -9.98 17.73 -4.98
N PRO A 305 -9.07 16.94 -5.62
CA PRO A 305 -8.72 17.15 -7.02
C PRO A 305 -9.92 17.13 -7.98
N VAL A 306 -10.87 16.22 -7.79
CA VAL A 306 -12.10 16.15 -8.61
C VAL A 306 -12.94 17.40 -8.41
N ALA A 307 -13.12 17.87 -7.17
CA ALA A 307 -13.93 19.04 -6.82
C ALA A 307 -13.51 20.31 -7.60
N ARG A 308 -12.23 20.42 -7.96
CA ARG A 308 -11.71 21.55 -8.77
C ARG A 308 -12.26 21.59 -10.20
N ARG A 309 -12.88 20.52 -10.69
CA ARG A 309 -13.26 20.35 -12.10
C ARG A 309 -14.75 20.11 -12.34
N VAL A 310 -15.54 19.87 -11.29
CA VAL A 310 -16.93 19.39 -11.41
C VAL A 310 -17.92 20.31 -10.72
N ALA A 311 -19.22 20.13 -10.99
CA ALA A 311 -20.27 20.90 -10.34
C ALA A 311 -20.42 20.50 -8.86
N GLN A 312 -20.38 19.20 -8.58
CA GLN A 312 -20.51 18.63 -7.25
C GLN A 312 -19.68 17.36 -7.12
N VAL A 313 -19.05 17.16 -5.96
CA VAL A 313 -18.51 15.85 -5.59
C VAL A 313 -18.91 15.50 -4.16
N ASP A 314 -19.36 14.27 -3.95
CA ASP A 314 -19.56 13.75 -2.59
C ASP A 314 -18.57 12.61 -2.33
N GLY A 315 -17.93 12.64 -1.16
CA GLY A 315 -17.10 11.56 -0.65
C GLY A 315 -17.85 10.74 0.41
N VAL A 316 -17.71 9.42 0.40
CA VAL A 316 -18.24 8.53 1.44
C VAL A 316 -17.11 7.71 2.06
N GLU A 317 -17.02 7.74 3.38
CA GLU A 317 -15.95 7.09 4.16
C GLU A 317 -16.53 6.46 5.45
N GLY A 318 -15.96 5.33 5.88
CA GLY A 318 -16.39 4.61 7.07
C GLY A 318 -15.78 5.11 8.37
N ASP A 319 -14.64 5.78 8.31
CA ASP A 319 -13.96 6.37 9.46
C ASP A 319 -14.40 7.81 9.72
N THR A 320 -14.90 8.08 10.94
CA THR A 320 -15.43 9.39 11.34
C THR A 320 -14.34 10.47 11.40
N GLU A 321 -13.12 10.13 11.82
CA GLU A 321 -12.01 11.09 11.86
C GLU A 321 -11.52 11.42 10.45
N LEU A 322 -11.50 10.46 9.53
CA LEU A 322 -11.17 10.73 8.13
C LEU A 322 -12.22 11.59 7.44
N VAL A 323 -13.52 11.37 7.68
CA VAL A 323 -14.60 12.26 7.19
C VAL A 323 -14.41 13.69 7.71
N ARG A 324 -14.13 13.85 9.00
CA ARG A 324 -13.85 15.15 9.60
C ARG A 324 -12.61 15.81 8.99
N ARG A 325 -11.54 15.03 8.76
CA ARG A 325 -10.30 15.47 8.11
C ARG A 325 -10.56 15.93 6.68
N ALA A 326 -11.34 15.17 5.91
CA ALA A 326 -11.67 15.48 4.53
C ALA A 326 -12.46 16.79 4.44
N GLY A 327 -13.45 17.00 5.32
CA GLY A 327 -14.18 18.26 5.43
C GLY A 327 -13.28 19.45 5.80
N ALA A 328 -12.37 19.27 6.78
CA ALA A 328 -11.40 20.30 7.15
C ALA A 328 -10.44 20.62 5.99
N ASN A 329 -9.98 19.61 5.25
CA ASN A 329 -9.15 19.79 4.07
C ASN A 329 -9.91 20.53 2.96
N ALA A 330 -11.19 20.21 2.70
CA ALA A 330 -11.99 20.96 1.73
C ALA A 330 -12.07 22.45 2.08
N GLN A 331 -12.36 22.76 3.35
CA GLN A 331 -12.40 24.15 3.83
C GLN A 331 -11.03 24.85 3.70
N ALA A 332 -9.94 24.19 4.11
CA ALA A 332 -8.59 24.73 4.02
C ALA A 332 -8.15 25.01 2.57
N ASN A 333 -8.75 24.32 1.59
CA ASN A 333 -8.49 24.51 0.17
C ASN A 333 -9.51 25.44 -0.54
N GLY A 334 -10.49 25.99 0.19
CA GLY A 334 -11.57 26.79 -0.38
C GLY A 334 -12.41 26.02 -1.39
N ILE A 335 -12.77 24.77 -1.05
CA ILE A 335 -13.59 23.88 -1.87
C ILE A 335 -14.97 23.76 -1.21
N ASP A 336 -15.96 24.41 -1.80
CA ASP A 336 -17.33 24.48 -1.25
C ASP A 336 -18.30 23.48 -1.90
N ASN A 337 -17.90 22.88 -3.03
CA ASN A 337 -18.71 21.91 -3.79
C ASN A 337 -18.40 20.45 -3.44
N ALA A 338 -17.67 20.20 -2.35
CA ALA A 338 -17.37 18.87 -1.83
C ALA A 338 -18.15 18.59 -0.53
N GLN A 339 -18.92 17.49 -0.49
CA GLN A 339 -19.60 17.04 0.73
C GLN A 339 -19.05 15.68 1.17
N PHE A 340 -19.04 15.40 2.47
CA PHE A 340 -18.52 14.14 3.02
C PHE A 340 -19.54 13.46 3.92
N HIS A 341 -19.70 12.16 3.72
CA HIS A 341 -20.69 11.33 4.41
C HIS A 341 -20.00 10.19 5.16
N MET A 342 -20.38 9.98 6.42
CA MET A 342 -19.94 8.81 7.18
C MET A 342 -20.89 7.63 6.88
N ALA A 343 -20.36 6.56 6.33
CA ALA A 343 -21.09 5.30 6.15
C ALA A 343 -20.14 4.10 6.07
N ASN A 344 -20.50 3.01 6.76
CA ASN A 344 -19.84 1.71 6.56
C ASN A 344 -20.25 1.13 5.19
N LEU A 345 -19.42 1.31 4.17
CA LEU A 345 -19.69 0.87 2.79
C LEU A 345 -19.75 -0.67 2.60
N PHE A 346 -19.49 -1.44 3.65
CA PHE A 346 -19.73 -2.89 3.72
C PHE A 346 -21.14 -3.27 4.21
N GLU A 347 -22.01 -2.28 4.38
CA GLU A 347 -23.42 -2.45 4.75
C GLU A 347 -24.36 -1.91 3.65
N ASP A 348 -25.65 -2.19 3.79
CA ASP A 348 -26.66 -1.73 2.83
C ASP A 348 -27.08 -0.28 3.10
N HIS A 349 -26.70 0.62 2.18
CA HIS A 349 -27.00 2.06 2.26
C HIS A 349 -27.96 2.53 1.16
N ARG A 350 -28.76 1.65 0.55
CA ARG A 350 -29.76 2.00 -0.50
C ARG A 350 -30.73 3.12 -0.12
N LYS A 351 -30.92 3.37 1.17
CA LYS A 351 -31.82 4.40 1.70
C LYS A 351 -31.14 5.73 1.97
N ALA A 352 -29.80 5.79 1.96
CA ALA A 352 -29.05 7.01 2.20
C ALA A 352 -29.31 8.04 1.09
N ALA A 353 -29.26 9.34 1.44
CA ALA A 353 -29.52 10.42 0.50
C ALA A 353 -28.49 10.41 -0.66
N TRP A 354 -27.20 10.27 -0.32
CA TRP A 354 -26.12 10.17 -1.30
C TRP A 354 -26.26 8.96 -2.23
N ALA A 355 -26.81 7.82 -1.76
CA ALA A 355 -26.97 6.62 -2.58
C ALA A 355 -28.17 6.69 -3.54
N ARG A 356 -29.16 7.53 -3.24
CA ARG A 356 -30.36 7.74 -4.07
C ARG A 356 -30.20 8.86 -5.09
N GLN A 357 -29.18 9.69 -4.90
CA GLN A 357 -28.86 10.78 -5.81
C GLN A 357 -28.34 10.22 -7.14
N ASP A 358 -28.71 10.89 -8.24
CA ASP A 358 -28.13 10.60 -9.54
C ASP A 358 -26.71 11.17 -9.64
N TRP A 359 -25.78 10.30 -10.01
CA TRP A 359 -24.36 10.57 -10.17
C TRP A 359 -23.95 10.27 -11.60
N ASP A 360 -23.28 11.21 -12.25
CA ASP A 360 -22.75 11.06 -13.60
C ASP A 360 -21.58 10.06 -13.61
N LYS A 361 -20.73 10.14 -12.58
CA LYS A 361 -19.48 9.37 -12.49
C LYS A 361 -19.21 8.89 -11.08
N LEU A 362 -18.59 7.71 -10.97
CA LEU A 362 -18.13 7.15 -9.70
C LEU A 362 -16.61 6.97 -9.70
N LEU A 363 -16.00 7.18 -8.54
CA LEU A 363 -14.63 6.78 -8.23
C LEU A 363 -14.66 5.85 -7.01
N LEU A 364 -13.91 4.75 -7.06
CA LEU A 364 -13.79 3.79 -5.96
C LEU A 364 -12.32 3.51 -5.66
N ASP A 365 -11.93 3.59 -4.39
CA ASP A 365 -10.62 3.12 -3.88
C ASP A 365 -10.80 2.24 -2.62
N PRO A 366 -11.45 1.06 -2.74
CA PRO A 366 -11.76 0.23 -1.59
C PRO A 366 -10.53 -0.48 -1.02
N PRO A 367 -10.60 -0.94 0.24
CA PRO A 367 -9.59 -1.84 0.79
C PRO A 367 -9.62 -3.19 0.08
N ARG A 368 -8.73 -4.11 0.48
CA ARG A 368 -8.57 -5.45 -0.13
C ARG A 368 -9.87 -6.26 -0.27
N ALA A 369 -10.87 -6.01 0.57
CA ALA A 369 -12.17 -6.67 0.50
C ALA A 369 -12.96 -6.35 -0.79
N GLY A 370 -12.63 -5.24 -1.48
CA GLY A 370 -13.38 -4.71 -2.62
C GLY A 370 -14.63 -3.94 -2.21
N ALA A 371 -15.52 -3.72 -3.16
CA ALA A 371 -16.72 -2.89 -3.07
C ALA A 371 -18.00 -3.63 -3.49
N ASP A 372 -17.98 -4.97 -3.54
CA ASP A 372 -19.11 -5.81 -3.93
C ASP A 372 -20.43 -5.41 -3.28
N LYS A 373 -20.40 -5.06 -1.98
CA LYS A 373 -21.59 -4.65 -1.25
C LYS A 373 -22.22 -3.37 -1.78
N VAL A 374 -21.41 -2.33 -2.05
CA VAL A 374 -21.91 -1.07 -2.62
C VAL A 374 -22.38 -1.28 -4.06
N LEU A 375 -21.70 -2.18 -4.79
CA LEU A 375 -22.06 -2.58 -6.14
C LEU A 375 -23.35 -3.40 -6.21
N GLU A 376 -23.96 -3.75 -5.07
CA GLU A 376 -25.31 -4.29 -5.06
C GLU A 376 -26.37 -3.28 -5.51
N PHE A 377 -26.11 -1.98 -5.34
CA PHE A 377 -27.10 -0.92 -5.56
C PHE A 377 -26.60 0.33 -6.29
N LEU A 378 -25.29 0.53 -6.36
CA LEU A 378 -24.64 1.48 -7.26
C LEU A 378 -23.82 0.71 -8.30
N PRO A 379 -23.44 1.33 -9.42
CA PRO A 379 -23.89 2.62 -9.95
C PRO A 379 -25.40 2.69 -10.28
N GLY A 380 -25.99 3.88 -10.18
CA GLY A 380 -27.37 4.16 -10.63
C GLY A 380 -27.43 4.37 -12.15
N LYS A 381 -28.62 4.49 -12.77
CA LYS A 381 -28.77 4.58 -14.24
C LYS A 381 -28.09 5.80 -14.89
N ALA A 382 -28.00 6.92 -14.18
CA ALA A 382 -27.36 8.14 -14.68
C ALA A 382 -25.82 8.01 -14.81
N THR A 383 -25.21 7.04 -14.11
CA THR A 383 -23.77 6.89 -14.13
C THR A 383 -23.33 6.29 -15.46
N HIS A 384 -22.49 7.00 -16.20
CA HIS A 384 -21.94 6.54 -17.48
C HIS A 384 -20.47 6.15 -17.38
N ARG A 385 -19.78 6.54 -16.29
CA ARG A 385 -18.35 6.26 -16.10
C ARG A 385 -17.98 5.90 -14.66
N VAL A 386 -17.17 4.87 -14.49
CA VAL A 386 -16.65 4.42 -13.18
C VAL A 386 -15.14 4.21 -13.27
N VAL A 387 -14.38 4.88 -12.41
CA VAL A 387 -12.95 4.62 -12.20
C VAL A 387 -12.77 3.83 -10.91
N TYR A 388 -12.11 2.69 -10.98
CA TYR A 388 -11.87 1.81 -9.84
C TYR A 388 -10.36 1.65 -9.64
N VAL A 389 -9.85 2.11 -8.50
CA VAL A 389 -8.48 1.88 -8.01
C VAL A 389 -8.51 0.71 -7.01
N SER A 390 -7.53 -0.19 -7.08
CA SER A 390 -7.51 -1.37 -6.20
C SER A 390 -6.12 -1.85 -5.87
N CYS A 391 -5.90 -2.13 -4.59
CA CYS A 391 -4.70 -2.79 -4.08
C CYS A 391 -4.77 -4.33 -4.12
N HIS A 392 -5.86 -4.90 -4.66
CA HIS A 392 -6.07 -6.35 -4.67
C HIS A 392 -6.74 -6.83 -5.98
N PRO A 393 -5.99 -7.43 -6.92
CA PRO A 393 -6.48 -7.73 -8.27
C PRO A 393 -7.64 -8.73 -8.27
N GLY A 394 -7.71 -9.64 -7.30
CA GLY A 394 -8.78 -10.63 -7.25
C GLY A 394 -10.15 -10.06 -6.86
N SER A 395 -10.18 -9.04 -6.00
CA SER A 395 -11.44 -8.39 -5.63
C SER A 395 -11.85 -7.38 -6.70
N LEU A 396 -10.89 -6.67 -7.31
CA LEU A 396 -11.15 -5.88 -8.51
C LEU A 396 -11.76 -6.74 -9.63
N ALA A 397 -11.22 -7.93 -9.90
CA ALA A 397 -11.76 -8.81 -10.93
C ALA A 397 -13.19 -9.28 -10.64
N ARG A 398 -13.49 -9.68 -9.39
CA ARG A 398 -14.85 -10.01 -8.96
C ARG A 398 -15.80 -8.82 -9.15
N ASP A 399 -15.36 -7.62 -8.73
CA ASP A 399 -16.20 -6.43 -8.78
C ASP A 399 -16.39 -5.94 -10.23
N ALA A 400 -15.40 -6.15 -11.10
CA ALA A 400 -15.50 -5.94 -12.53
C ALA A 400 -16.58 -6.83 -13.17
N GLU A 401 -16.69 -8.10 -12.75
CA GLU A 401 -17.80 -8.97 -13.19
C GLU A 401 -19.16 -8.37 -12.82
N ILE A 402 -19.30 -7.82 -11.60
CA ILE A 402 -20.54 -7.18 -11.15
C ILE A 402 -20.86 -5.95 -12.01
N LEU A 403 -19.89 -5.05 -12.21
CA LEU A 403 -20.08 -3.85 -13.04
C LEU A 403 -20.47 -4.20 -14.48
N VAL A 404 -19.82 -5.19 -15.08
CA VAL A 404 -20.09 -5.59 -16.47
C VAL A 404 -21.43 -6.32 -16.58
N ARG A 405 -21.65 -7.38 -15.78
CA ARG A 405 -22.80 -8.28 -15.97
C ARG A 405 -24.09 -7.77 -15.35
N LYS A 406 -24.02 -7.08 -14.21
CA LYS A 406 -25.20 -6.60 -13.49
C LYS A 406 -25.55 -5.17 -13.88
N HIS A 407 -24.55 -4.33 -14.08
CA HIS A 407 -24.76 -2.90 -14.36
C HIS A 407 -24.57 -2.52 -15.83
N GLY A 408 -24.16 -3.47 -16.69
CA GLY A 408 -24.10 -3.27 -18.14
C GLY A 408 -22.94 -2.37 -18.60
N PHE A 409 -21.89 -2.24 -17.79
CA PHE A 409 -20.69 -1.52 -18.20
C PHE A 409 -19.80 -2.37 -19.12
N ARG A 410 -18.94 -1.71 -19.89
CA ARG A 410 -17.78 -2.32 -20.55
C ARG A 410 -16.51 -1.96 -19.78
N LEU A 411 -15.63 -2.94 -19.58
CA LEU A 411 -14.29 -2.70 -19.06
C LEU A 411 -13.45 -2.06 -20.18
N SER A 412 -13.43 -0.73 -20.23
CA SER A 412 -12.89 0.02 -21.36
C SER A 412 -11.36 0.13 -21.29
N ALA A 413 -10.80 0.25 -20.08
CA ALA A 413 -9.37 0.16 -19.89
C ALA A 413 -8.99 -0.42 -18.53
N ALA A 414 -7.81 -1.05 -18.44
CA ALA A 414 -7.23 -1.44 -17.16
C ALA A 414 -5.69 -1.43 -17.21
N GLY A 415 -5.06 -1.21 -16.06
CA GLY A 415 -3.60 -1.23 -15.94
C GLY A 415 -3.14 -1.39 -14.51
N VAL A 416 -1.83 -1.44 -14.34
CA VAL A 416 -1.18 -1.54 -13.02
C VAL A 416 -0.35 -0.30 -12.71
N MET A 417 -0.17 -0.05 -11.43
CA MET A 417 0.63 1.04 -10.90
C MET A 417 1.63 0.47 -9.89
N ASP A 418 2.91 0.84 -9.98
CA ASP A 418 3.90 0.36 -9.02
C ASP A 418 3.90 1.21 -7.74
N MET A 419 2.84 1.08 -6.94
CA MET A 419 2.72 1.72 -5.63
C MET A 419 3.71 1.14 -4.61
N PHE A 420 4.14 -0.11 -4.82
CA PHE A 420 5.04 -0.84 -3.93
C PHE A 420 6.16 -1.57 -4.70
N PRO A 421 7.12 -0.82 -5.28
CA PRO A 421 8.29 -1.40 -5.93
C PRO A 421 9.01 -2.37 -4.99
N HIS A 422 9.57 -3.44 -5.58
CA HIS A 422 10.26 -4.53 -4.89
C HIS A 422 9.39 -5.44 -4.02
N THR A 423 8.07 -5.27 -4.07
CA THR A 423 7.11 -6.17 -3.42
C THR A 423 6.18 -6.79 -4.46
N ALA A 424 5.55 -7.91 -4.08
CA ALA A 424 4.55 -8.57 -4.92
C ALA A 424 3.16 -7.91 -4.89
N HIS A 425 2.99 -6.76 -4.22
CA HIS A 425 1.71 -6.05 -4.24
C HIS A 425 1.42 -5.51 -5.64
N VAL A 426 0.18 -5.68 -6.06
CA VAL A 426 -0.33 -5.24 -7.36
C VAL A 426 -1.38 -4.17 -7.10
N GLU A 427 -1.02 -2.92 -7.35
CA GLU A 427 -1.99 -1.82 -7.41
C GLU A 427 -2.49 -1.73 -8.85
N SER A 428 -3.80 -1.57 -9.01
CA SER A 428 -4.48 -1.63 -10.30
C SER A 428 -5.44 -0.46 -10.45
N ILE A 429 -5.70 -0.06 -11.69
CA ILE A 429 -6.75 0.89 -12.03
C ILE A 429 -7.55 0.36 -13.21
N ALA A 430 -8.86 0.56 -13.18
CA ALA A 430 -9.78 0.15 -14.23
C ALA A 430 -10.79 1.26 -14.53
N LEU A 431 -11.11 1.42 -15.80
CA LEU A 431 -12.13 2.31 -16.33
C LEU A 431 -13.28 1.46 -16.87
N PHE A 432 -14.48 1.74 -16.38
CA PHE A 432 -15.72 1.15 -16.85
C PHE A 432 -16.60 2.24 -17.46
N GLU A 433 -17.15 1.98 -18.64
CA GLU A 433 -18.00 2.92 -19.36
C GLU A 433 -19.27 2.25 -19.86
N ARG A 434 -20.34 3.04 -19.98
CA ARG A 434 -21.54 2.67 -20.72
C ARG A 434 -22.17 3.94 -21.31
N ASP A 435 -22.98 3.73 -22.33
CA ASP A 435 -23.65 4.81 -23.09
C ASP A 435 -24.73 5.54 -22.29
#